data_AF-A0A2D9CEG6-F1
#
_entry.id   AF-A0A2D9CEG6-F1
#
_cell.length_a   1.000
_cell.length_b   1.000
_cell.length_c   1.000
_cell.angle_alpha   90.00
_cell.angle_beta   90.00
_cell.angle_gamma   90.00
#
_symmetry.space_group_name_H-M   'P 1'
#
loop_
_entity.id
_entity.type
_entity.pdbx_description
1 polymer ?
#
loop_
_entity_poly.entity_id
_entity_poly.type
_entity_poly.pdbx_seq_one_letter_code
_entity_poly.pdbx_strand_id
1 'polypeptide(L)'
;MLYLKDTNFIMPKSQVKKSKLFREVSKLQKRYVKHNYLKHLRNAKADFITTNGIPGNWLEFMLWVYDLEFFTIRYAAEEYGMYKDNLADRLIYPMVKDGYLYKHFDKLTPSQTAEDHLFRDETKFNYRVRYALSQKGRMAVQRFYNSL
;
A
#
# COMPACT_ATOMS: atom_id res chain seq x y z
N MET A 1 -9.86 10.53 -4.88
CA MET A 1 -10.72 11.38 -4.04
C MET A 1 -11.42 10.53 -2.98
N LEU A 2 -10.68 10.08 -1.95
CA LEU A 2 -11.26 9.48 -0.75
C LEU A 2 -11.40 10.61 0.27
N TYR A 3 -12.60 11.20 0.32
CA TYR A 3 -12.99 12.10 1.39
C TYR A 3 -13.09 11.30 2.67
N LEU A 4 -12.06 11.40 3.52
CA LEU A 4 -12.25 11.18 4.95
C LEU A 4 -13.25 12.24 5.41
N LYS A 5 -14.42 11.80 5.89
CA LYS A 5 -15.33 12.67 6.63
C LYS A 5 -14.52 13.27 7.78
N ASP A 6 -14.36 14.59 7.76
CA ASP A 6 -13.76 15.39 8.82
C ASP A 6 -14.52 15.22 10.15
N THR A 7 -14.23 14.14 10.88
CA THR A 7 -14.24 14.24 12.33
C THR A 7 -12.99 15.01 12.70
N ASN A 8 -13.13 16.27 13.08
CA ASN A 8 -12.07 17.12 13.63
C ASN A 8 -11.40 16.43 14.83
N PHE A 9 -10.44 15.54 14.58
CA PHE A 9 -9.60 14.93 15.60
C PHE A 9 -8.46 15.91 15.91
N ILE A 10 -8.80 17.01 16.59
CA ILE A 10 -7.80 17.97 17.05
C ILE A 10 -7.02 17.30 18.17
N MET A 11 -5.81 16.82 17.85
CA MET A 11 -4.85 16.36 18.85
C MET A 11 -4.37 17.58 19.66
N PRO A 12 -4.74 17.71 20.94
CA PRO A 12 -4.33 18.86 21.72
C PRO A 12 -2.82 18.81 21.97
N LYS A 13 -2.15 19.97 21.97
CA LYS A 13 -0.78 20.07 22.52
C LYS A 13 -0.82 19.50 23.93
N SER A 14 0.05 18.51 24.22
CA SER A 14 -0.03 17.80 25.49
C SER A 14 0.31 18.75 26.65
N GLN A 15 -0.69 19.11 27.45
CA GLN A 15 -0.44 19.71 28.75
C GLN A 15 -0.04 18.60 29.73
N VAL A 16 1.23 18.58 30.13
CA VAL A 16 1.79 17.58 31.03
C VAL A 16 1.88 18.19 32.43
N LYS A 17 1.36 17.50 33.45
CA LYS A 17 1.48 17.94 34.85
C LYS A 17 2.97 18.06 35.23
N LYS A 18 3.36 19.11 35.95
CA LYS A 18 4.74 19.37 36.42
C LYS A 18 5.33 18.19 37.21
N SER A 19 4.49 17.39 37.85
CA SER A 19 4.91 16.16 38.56
C SER A 19 5.52 15.08 37.66
N LYS A 20 5.39 15.19 36.33
CA LYS A 20 6.00 14.25 35.37
C LYS A 20 7.35 14.72 34.84
N LEU A 21 7.86 15.88 35.28
CA LEU A 21 9.07 16.53 34.76
C LEU A 21 10.31 15.64 34.82
N PHE A 22 10.46 14.85 35.88
CA PHE A 22 11.64 13.99 36.10
C PHE A 22 11.49 12.58 35.54
N ARG A 23 10.43 12.30 34.76
CA ARG A 23 10.26 10.99 34.14
C ARG A 23 11.05 10.94 32.84
N GLU A 24 11.75 9.82 32.63
CA GLU A 24 12.40 9.52 31.36
C GLU A 24 11.38 9.46 30.20
N VAL A 25 10.18 8.92 30.45
CA VAL A 25 9.08 8.86 29.48
C VAL A 25 7.70 9.07 30.12
N SER A 26 6.75 9.59 29.34
CA SER A 26 5.33 9.63 29.71
C SER A 26 4.45 9.28 28.51
N LYS A 27 3.74 8.15 28.61
CA LYS A 27 2.76 7.75 27.58
C LYS A 27 1.58 8.74 27.52
N LEU A 28 1.04 8.96 26.32
CA LEU A 28 -0.23 9.65 26.13
C LEU A 28 -1.37 8.85 26.80
N GLN A 29 -2.46 9.54 27.13
CA GLN A 29 -3.64 8.87 27.67
C GLN A 29 -4.28 7.97 26.60
N LYS A 30 -4.78 6.80 27.01
CA LYS A 30 -5.36 5.77 26.12
C LYS A 30 -6.52 6.28 25.25
N ARG A 31 -7.22 7.34 25.70
CA ARG A 31 -8.30 7.99 24.94
C ARG A 31 -7.83 8.61 23.62
N TYR A 32 -6.55 9.00 23.54
CA TYR A 32 -5.95 9.57 22.33
C TYR A 32 -5.27 8.51 21.47
N VAL A 33 -4.54 7.59 22.11
CA VAL A 33 -3.81 6.52 21.44
C VAL A 33 -4.12 5.22 22.16
N LYS A 34 -4.87 4.33 21.51
CA LYS A 34 -5.23 3.01 22.04
C LYS A 34 -4.03 2.06 21.97
N HIS A 35 -4.05 1.09 21.06
CA HIS A 35 -2.92 0.20 20.80
C HIS A 35 -2.04 0.84 19.72
N ASN A 36 -0.76 1.10 20.06
CA ASN A 36 0.21 1.63 19.11
C ASN A 36 1.14 0.50 18.67
N TYR A 37 0.70 -0.30 17.69
CA TYR A 37 1.50 -1.36 17.07
C TYR A 37 2.63 -0.79 16.18
N LEU A 38 2.44 0.43 15.67
CA LEU A 38 3.45 1.10 14.82
C LEU A 38 4.79 1.34 15.52
N LYS A 39 4.86 1.27 16.86
CA LYS A 39 6.15 1.32 17.57
C LYS A 39 7.07 0.13 17.24
N HIS A 40 6.50 -0.97 16.74
CA HIS A 40 7.24 -2.16 16.31
C HIS A 40 7.54 -2.18 14.81
N LEU A 41 7.01 -1.21 14.04
CA LEU A 41 7.08 -1.19 12.58
C LEU A 41 8.52 -1.35 12.05
N ARG A 42 9.48 -0.64 12.64
CA ARG A 42 10.89 -0.71 12.20
C ARG A 42 11.45 -2.13 12.34
N ASN A 43 11.28 -2.74 13.50
CA ASN A 43 11.85 -4.06 13.79
C ASN A 43 11.11 -5.13 12.99
N ALA A 44 9.77 -5.10 13.01
CA ALA A 44 8.94 -6.01 12.23
C ALA A 44 9.28 -5.95 10.73
N LYS A 45 9.49 -4.75 10.18
CA LYS A 45 9.92 -4.57 8.77
C LYS A 45 11.29 -5.15 8.51
N ALA A 46 12.27 -4.85 9.36
CA ALA A 46 13.64 -5.35 9.20
C ALA A 46 13.69 -6.88 9.25
N ASP A 47 13.02 -7.48 10.24
CA ASP A 47 12.95 -8.93 10.42
C ASP A 47 12.21 -9.59 9.26
N PHE A 48 11.09 -9.00 8.80
CA PHE A 48 10.30 -9.52 7.69
C PHE A 48 11.08 -9.52 6.37
N ILE A 49 11.77 -8.42 6.05
CA ILE A 49 12.58 -8.28 4.83
C ILE A 49 13.70 -9.32 4.82
N THR A 50 14.45 -9.44 5.92
CA THR A 50 15.56 -10.40 6.03
C THR A 50 15.07 -11.84 5.96
N THR A 51 13.98 -12.17 6.66
CA THR A 51 13.47 -13.55 6.74
C THR A 51 12.86 -14.02 5.41
N ASN A 52 12.18 -13.13 4.68
CA ASN A 52 11.44 -13.50 3.47
C ASN A 52 12.21 -13.17 2.17
N GLY A 53 13.36 -12.50 2.25
CA GLY A 53 14.12 -12.07 1.08
C GLY A 53 13.37 -11.07 0.19
N ILE A 54 12.45 -10.28 0.77
CA ILE A 54 11.62 -9.32 0.03
C ILE A 54 12.25 -7.93 0.17
N PRO A 55 12.57 -7.22 -0.94
CA PRO A 55 13.05 -5.84 -0.87
C PRO A 55 12.06 -4.92 -0.14
N GLY A 56 12.56 -3.99 0.67
CA GLY A 56 11.71 -3.13 1.50
C GLY A 56 10.73 -2.27 0.70
N ASN A 57 11.15 -1.79 -0.47
CA ASN A 57 10.31 -1.03 -1.40
C ASN A 57 9.19 -1.90 -2.02
N TRP A 58 9.40 -3.21 -2.17
CA TRP A 58 8.36 -4.13 -2.63
C TRP A 58 7.32 -4.34 -1.54
N LEU A 59 7.75 -4.51 -0.28
CA LEU A 59 6.83 -4.61 0.85
C LEU A 59 5.97 -3.35 0.97
N GLU A 60 6.57 -2.16 0.91
CA GLU A 60 5.85 -0.88 0.92
C GLU A 60 4.83 -0.79 -0.20
N PHE A 61 5.22 -1.15 -1.43
CA PHE A 61 4.32 -1.14 -2.57
C PHE A 61 3.18 -2.15 -2.41
N MET A 62 3.44 -3.37 -1.92
CA MET A 62 2.40 -4.37 -1.65
C MET A 62 1.41 -3.92 -0.59
N LEU A 63 1.88 -3.25 0.48
CA LEU A 63 1.02 -2.69 1.51
C LEU A 63 0.13 -1.59 0.93
N TRP A 64 0.68 -0.77 0.03
CA TRP A 64 -0.06 0.31 -0.62
C TRP A 64 -1.14 -0.19 -1.58
N VAL A 65 -0.89 -1.24 -2.38
CA VAL A 65 -1.90 -1.79 -3.31
C VAL A 65 -2.86 -2.81 -2.68
N TYR A 66 -2.77 -3.05 -1.37
CA TYR A 66 -3.39 -4.23 -0.74
C TYR A 66 -4.92 -4.25 -0.84
N ASP A 67 -5.53 -3.07 -0.75
CA ASP A 67 -6.98 -2.83 -0.86
C ASP A 67 -7.48 -2.70 -2.30
N LEU A 68 -6.59 -2.62 -3.28
CA LEU A 68 -6.96 -2.52 -4.69
C LEU A 68 -7.29 -3.90 -5.28
N GLU A 69 -8.37 -3.96 -6.07
CA GLU A 69 -8.69 -5.13 -6.89
C GLU A 69 -7.70 -5.25 -8.05
N PHE A 70 -7.43 -4.14 -8.73
CA PHE A 70 -6.40 -3.99 -9.75
C PHE A 70 -5.97 -2.51 -9.90
N PHE A 71 -4.87 -2.26 -10.60
CA PHE A 71 -4.34 -0.93 -10.87
C PHE A 71 -3.61 -0.87 -12.23
N THR A 72 -3.49 0.33 -12.80
CA THR A 72 -2.61 0.56 -13.96
C THR A 72 -1.29 1.18 -13.50
N ILE A 73 -0.23 1.04 -14.29
CA ILE A 73 1.07 1.70 -14.01
C ILE A 73 0.90 3.23 -13.89
N ARG A 74 0.02 3.82 -14.72
CA ARG A 74 -0.26 5.27 -14.68
C ARG A 74 -0.84 5.69 -13.33
N TYR A 75 -1.90 5.01 -12.89
CA TYR A 75 -2.51 5.28 -11.59
C TYR A 75 -1.50 5.11 -10.45
N ALA A 76 -0.73 4.01 -10.46
CA ALA A 76 0.29 3.78 -9.45
C ALA A 76 1.38 4.85 -9.47
N ALA A 77 1.85 5.30 -10.63
CA ALA A 77 2.84 6.37 -10.74
C ALA A 77 2.34 7.70 -10.15
N GLU A 78 1.10 8.08 -10.46
CA GLU A 78 0.45 9.30 -9.99
C GLU A 78 0.21 9.27 -8.47
N GLU A 79 -0.40 8.20 -7.94
CA GLU A 79 -0.83 8.13 -6.54
C GLU A 79 0.28 7.67 -5.57
N TYR A 80 1.17 6.77 -6.01
CA TYR A 80 2.32 6.35 -5.19
C TYR A 80 3.47 7.38 -5.24
N GLY A 81 3.41 8.34 -6.17
CA GLY A 81 4.37 9.44 -6.27
C GLY A 81 5.73 9.04 -6.86
N MET A 82 5.75 8.12 -7.82
CA MET A 82 6.97 7.68 -8.50
C MET A 82 6.89 7.94 -10.00
N TYR A 83 8.02 8.32 -10.60
CA TYR A 83 8.13 8.42 -12.06
C TYR A 83 7.77 7.07 -12.71
N LYS A 84 6.92 7.12 -13.73
CA LYS A 84 6.26 5.94 -14.33
C LYS A 84 7.22 4.82 -14.71
N ASP A 85 8.32 5.15 -15.41
CA ASP A 85 9.26 4.13 -15.89
C ASP A 85 10.06 3.53 -14.72
N ASN A 86 10.42 4.34 -13.73
CA ASN A 86 11.08 3.85 -12.51
C ASN A 86 10.17 2.92 -11.70
N LEU A 87 8.88 3.25 -11.59
CA LEU A 87 7.90 2.39 -10.92
C LEU A 87 7.70 1.07 -11.68
N ALA A 88 7.63 1.14 -13.02
CA ALA A 88 7.51 -0.05 -13.85
C ALA A 88 8.74 -0.97 -13.70
N ASP A 89 9.94 -0.44 -13.90
CA ASP A 89 11.17 -1.22 -14.00
C ASP A 89 11.69 -1.72 -12.65
N ARG A 90 11.46 -0.97 -11.55
CA ARG A 90 12.00 -1.30 -10.23
C ARG A 90 11.01 -2.02 -9.33
N LEU A 91 9.72 -1.85 -9.56
CA LEU A 91 8.65 -2.44 -8.74
C LEU A 91 7.80 -3.40 -9.57
N ILE A 92 7.03 -2.90 -10.53
CA ILE A 92 5.98 -3.71 -11.17
C ILE A 92 6.57 -4.92 -11.90
N TYR A 93 7.48 -4.74 -12.86
CA TYR A 93 7.98 -5.86 -13.65
C TYR A 93 8.76 -6.89 -12.82
N PRO A 94 9.66 -6.49 -11.89
CA PRO A 94 10.31 -7.44 -11.00
C PRO A 94 9.32 -8.20 -10.10
N MET A 95 8.32 -7.52 -9.53
CA MET A 95 7.33 -8.17 -8.67
C MET A 95 6.38 -9.09 -9.44
N VAL A 96 6.08 -8.78 -10.70
CA VAL A 96 5.36 -9.69 -11.61
C VAL A 96 6.21 -10.93 -11.89
N LYS A 97 7.49 -10.74 -12.22
CA LYS A 97 8.43 -11.84 -12.48
C LYS A 97 8.56 -12.78 -11.27
N ASP A 98 8.57 -12.23 -10.06
CA ASP A 98 8.68 -12.99 -8.81
C ASP A 98 7.32 -13.46 -8.26
N GLY A 99 6.23 -13.21 -8.99
CA GLY A 99 4.88 -13.70 -8.69
C GLY A 99 4.18 -13.02 -7.53
N TYR A 100 4.65 -11.85 -7.06
CA TYR A 100 3.95 -11.02 -6.07
C TYR A 100 2.81 -10.22 -6.71
N LEU A 101 2.97 -9.85 -7.98
CA LEU A 101 1.94 -9.25 -8.81
C LEU A 101 1.60 -10.18 -9.98
N TYR A 102 0.45 -9.95 -10.60
CA TYR A 102 0.09 -10.58 -11.88
C TYR A 102 -0.67 -9.58 -12.77
N LYS A 103 -0.75 -9.87 -14.06
CA LYS A 103 -1.61 -9.11 -14.98
C LYS A 103 -3.05 -9.59 -14.80
N HIS A 104 -3.89 -8.74 -14.26
CA HIS A 104 -5.32 -9.00 -14.07
C HIS A 104 -6.08 -8.88 -15.39
N PHE A 105 -5.77 -7.85 -16.18
CA PHE A 105 -6.23 -7.74 -17.57
C PHE A 105 -5.06 -7.38 -18.49
N ASP A 106 -4.85 -8.21 -19.52
CA ASP A 106 -3.82 -7.98 -20.55
C ASP A 106 -4.42 -7.39 -21.83
N LYS A 107 -3.60 -6.75 -22.67
CA LYS A 107 -3.99 -6.14 -23.94
C LYS A 107 -4.65 -7.10 -24.93
N LEU A 108 -4.43 -8.40 -24.75
CA LEU A 108 -4.97 -9.46 -25.60
C LEU A 108 -6.30 -10.02 -25.10
N THR A 109 -6.81 -9.55 -23.96
CA THR A 109 -8.09 -10.02 -23.41
C THR A 109 -9.23 -9.48 -24.29
N PRO A 110 -9.99 -10.33 -25.00
CA PRO A 110 -11.09 -9.86 -25.83
C PRO A 110 -12.21 -9.31 -24.95
N SER A 111 -12.57 -8.05 -25.19
CA SER A 111 -13.77 -7.42 -24.67
C SER A 111 -14.98 -7.99 -25.43
N GLN A 112 -15.95 -8.53 -24.70
CA GLN A 112 -17.14 -9.22 -25.25
C GLN A 112 -18.45 -8.61 -24.69
N THR A 113 -18.38 -7.51 -23.92
CA THR A 113 -19.51 -6.99 -23.14
C THR A 113 -19.86 -5.54 -23.48
N ALA A 114 -21.16 -5.22 -23.48
CA ALA A 114 -21.68 -3.89 -23.82
C ALA A 114 -21.17 -2.76 -22.89
N GLU A 115 -20.78 -3.09 -21.66
CA GLU A 115 -20.18 -2.17 -20.69
C GLU A 115 -18.79 -1.68 -21.11
N ASP A 116 -18.06 -2.43 -21.95
CA ASP A 116 -16.75 -2.02 -22.47
C ASP A 116 -16.83 -0.81 -23.39
N HIS A 117 -18.02 -0.53 -23.95
CA HIS A 117 -18.29 0.68 -24.72
C HIS A 117 -18.61 1.91 -23.87
N LEU A 118 -18.80 1.74 -22.55
CA LEU A 118 -19.06 2.84 -21.62
C LEU A 118 -17.76 3.55 -21.20
N PHE A 119 -16.62 2.86 -21.24
CA PHE A 119 -15.28 3.41 -20.96
C PHE A 119 -14.65 4.02 -22.22
N ARG A 120 -15.29 5.06 -22.76
CA ARG A 120 -15.03 5.64 -24.10
C ARG A 120 -13.68 6.36 -24.33
N ASP A 121 -12.73 6.28 -23.40
CA ASP A 121 -11.37 6.86 -23.57
C ASP A 121 -10.27 5.83 -23.89
N GLU A 122 -10.53 4.53 -23.73
CA GLU A 122 -9.57 3.46 -24.03
C GLU A 122 -10.12 2.55 -25.15
N THR A 123 -9.54 2.64 -26.36
CA THR A 123 -9.83 1.68 -27.44
C THR A 123 -9.03 0.38 -27.24
N LYS A 124 -9.40 -0.71 -27.93
CA LYS A 124 -8.62 -1.98 -27.95
C LYS A 124 -7.13 -1.75 -28.27
N PHE A 125 -6.80 -0.69 -29.00
CA PHE A 125 -5.43 -0.29 -29.36
C PHE A 125 -4.70 0.52 -28.27
N ASN A 126 -5.42 1.12 -27.32
CA ASN A 126 -4.89 1.90 -26.20
C ASN A 126 -5.17 1.24 -24.83
N TYR A 127 -5.49 -0.05 -24.82
CA TYR A 127 -5.82 -0.76 -23.57
C TYR A 127 -4.63 -0.76 -22.61
N ARG A 128 -4.85 -0.24 -21.40
CA ARG A 128 -3.83 -0.22 -20.35
C ARG A 128 -3.86 -1.54 -19.58
N VAL A 129 -2.70 -2.18 -19.48
CA VAL A 129 -2.54 -3.40 -18.67
C VAL A 129 -2.90 -3.08 -17.22
N ARG A 130 -3.77 -3.90 -16.65
CA ARG A 130 -4.17 -3.81 -15.24
C ARG A 130 -3.45 -4.92 -14.48
N TYR A 131 -2.77 -4.54 -13.41
CA TYR A 131 -2.02 -5.42 -12.52
C TYR A 131 -2.79 -5.58 -11.21
N ALA A 132 -2.60 -6.70 -10.54
CA ALA A 132 -3.19 -6.95 -9.23
C ALA A 132 -2.21 -7.70 -8.33
N LEU A 133 -2.43 -7.58 -7.03
CA LEU A 133 -1.67 -8.34 -6.03
C LEU A 133 -2.07 -9.82 -6.11
N SER A 134 -1.09 -10.69 -6.31
CA SER A 134 -1.32 -12.14 -6.36
C SER A 134 -1.67 -12.69 -4.98
N GLN A 135 -2.09 -13.96 -4.92
CA GLN A 135 -2.28 -14.62 -3.63
C GLN A 135 -0.99 -14.65 -2.79
N LYS A 136 0.17 -14.86 -3.44
CA LYS A 136 1.48 -14.80 -2.78
C LYS A 136 1.74 -13.42 -2.16
N GLY A 137 1.44 -12.34 -2.91
CA GLY A 137 1.54 -10.98 -2.40
C GLY A 137 0.60 -10.70 -1.23
N ARG A 138 -0.66 -11.13 -1.33
CA ARG A 138 -1.65 -10.98 -0.25
C ARG A 138 -1.23 -11.69 1.02
N MET A 139 -0.71 -12.91 0.90
CA MET A 139 -0.18 -13.67 2.03
C MET A 139 1.05 -13.00 2.67
N ALA A 140 1.94 -12.41 1.86
CA ALA A 140 3.08 -11.66 2.38
C ALA A 140 2.62 -10.45 3.21
N VAL A 141 1.65 -9.67 2.70
CA VAL A 141 1.08 -8.53 3.43
C VAL A 141 0.40 -8.97 4.74
N GLN A 142 -0.40 -10.04 4.71
CA GLN A 142 -1.05 -10.57 5.91
C GLN A 142 -0.04 -11.03 6.97
N ARG A 143 1.01 -11.74 6.56
CA ARG A 143 2.09 -12.15 7.47
C ARG A 143 2.79 -10.94 8.10
N PHE A 144 2.99 -9.88 7.32
CA PHE A 144 3.55 -8.64 7.85
C PHE A 144 2.62 -7.97 8.86
N TYR A 145 1.32 -7.84 8.57
CA TYR A 145 0.34 -7.29 9.52
C TYR A 145 0.31 -8.06 10.84
N ASN A 146 0.40 -9.38 10.78
CA ASN A 146 0.42 -10.24 11.97
C ASN A 146 1.72 -10.12 12.79
N SER A 147 2.76 -9.48 12.25
CA SER A 147 4.04 -9.24 12.95
C SER A 147 4.11 -7.89 13.68
N LEU A 148 3.10 -7.02 13.51
CA LEU A 148 3.03 -5.67 14.11
C LEU A 148 2.51 -5.65 15.55
#